data_AF-A0A921JQL2-F1
#
_entry.id   AF-A0A921JQL2-F1
#
_cell.length_a   1.000
_cell.length_b   1.000
_cell.length_c   1.000
_cell.angle_alpha   90.00
_cell.angle_beta   90.00
_cell.angle_gamma   90.00
#
_symmetry.space_group_name_H-M   'P 1'
#
loop_
_entity.id
_entity.type
_entity.pdbx_description
1 polymer ?
#
loop_
_entity_poly.entity_id
_entity_poly.type
_entity_poly.pdbx_seq_one_letter_code
_entity_poly.pdbx_strand_id
1 'polypeptide(L)'
;MSTGVCSQPGRWRAAASALLDGEPLPVAREQLDAHLAACGACADWFADARTMSPQLRRDHLRPPDLTHMLIGATEAHICGCHTGGACECTDCQCPTCTCR
;
A
#
# COMPACT_ATOMS: atom_id res chain seq x y z
N MET A 1 20.63 -20.44 -24.84
CA MET A 1 19.70 -19.74 -23.94
C MET A 1 18.55 -19.25 -24.80
N SER A 2 17.44 -19.98 -24.82
CA SER A 2 16.31 -19.66 -25.69
C SER A 2 15.58 -18.44 -25.15
N THR A 3 15.78 -17.30 -25.80
CA THR A 3 14.90 -16.13 -25.71
C THR A 3 13.56 -16.46 -26.39
N GLY A 4 12.78 -17.34 -25.79
CA GLY A 4 11.40 -17.58 -26.21
C GLY A 4 10.57 -16.34 -25.87
N VAL A 5 9.90 -15.76 -26.88
CA VAL A 5 8.97 -14.66 -26.67
C VAL A 5 7.86 -15.13 -25.71
N CYS A 6 7.76 -14.48 -24.55
CA CYS A 6 6.69 -14.76 -23.61
C CYS A 6 5.35 -14.32 -24.21
N SER A 7 4.37 -15.21 -24.27
CA SER A 7 3.04 -14.92 -24.85
C SER A 7 2.15 -14.07 -23.94
N GLN A 8 2.39 -14.05 -22.63
CA GLN A 8 1.57 -13.31 -21.65
C GLN A 8 2.41 -12.64 -20.55
N PRO A 9 3.38 -11.76 -20.89
CA PRO A 9 4.29 -11.18 -19.89
C PRO A 9 3.55 -10.39 -18.81
N GLY A 10 2.45 -9.71 -19.15
CA GLY A 10 1.65 -8.95 -18.17
C GLY A 10 1.08 -9.84 -17.05
N ARG A 11 0.52 -11.01 -17.39
CA ARG A 11 -0.03 -11.96 -16.42
C ARG A 11 1.04 -12.46 -15.46
N TRP A 12 2.19 -12.88 -16.00
CA TRP A 12 3.27 -13.47 -15.20
C TRP A 12 3.98 -12.42 -14.35
N ARG A 13 4.22 -11.22 -14.89
CA ARG A 13 4.80 -10.11 -14.13
C ARG A 13 3.86 -9.60 -13.03
N ALA A 14 2.55 -9.57 -13.28
CA ALA A 14 1.56 -9.22 -12.25
C ALA A 14 1.56 -10.24 -11.10
N ALA A 15 1.56 -11.54 -11.42
CA ALA A 15 1.65 -12.59 -10.40
C ALA A 15 2.96 -12.54 -9.60
N ALA A 16 4.08 -12.29 -10.28
CA ALA A 16 5.39 -12.12 -9.65
C ALA A 16 5.45 -10.85 -8.77
N SER A 17 4.80 -9.75 -9.16
CA SER A 17 4.68 -8.55 -8.33
C SER A 17 3.87 -8.83 -7.07
N ALA A 18 2.70 -9.46 -7.20
CA ALA A 18 1.87 -9.84 -6.06
C ALA A 18 2.66 -10.68 -5.04
N LEU A 19 3.52 -11.59 -5.52
CA LEU A 19 4.41 -12.36 -4.66
C LEU A 19 5.42 -11.48 -3.88
N LEU A 20 5.98 -10.43 -4.49
CA LEU A 20 6.92 -9.51 -3.81
C LEU A 20 6.26 -8.63 -2.76
N ASP A 21 4.97 -8.35 -2.96
CA ASP A 21 4.16 -7.49 -2.10
C ASP A 21 3.43 -8.27 -1.00
N GLY A 22 3.42 -9.61 -1.08
CA GLY A 22 2.71 -10.47 -0.12
C GLY A 22 1.20 -10.53 -0.37
N GLU A 23 0.76 -10.19 -1.58
CA GLU A 23 -0.64 -10.15 -2.00
C GLU A 23 -1.12 -11.52 -2.52
N PRO A 24 -2.45 -11.77 -2.57
CA PRO A 24 -3.01 -12.97 -3.17
C PRO A 24 -2.57 -13.17 -4.62
N LEU A 25 -2.13 -14.38 -4.96
CA LEU A 25 -1.66 -14.68 -6.31
C LEU A 25 -2.83 -14.90 -7.28
N PRO A 26 -2.82 -14.27 -8.48
CA PRO A 26 -3.86 -14.49 -9.51
C PRO A 26 -3.68 -15.81 -10.26
N VAL A 27 -2.62 -16.57 -9.97
CA VAL A 27 -2.31 -17.90 -10.50
C VAL A 27 -1.77 -18.77 -9.37
N ALA A 28 -1.84 -20.10 -9.51
CA ALA A 28 -1.22 -21.01 -8.55
C ALA A 28 0.30 -20.79 -8.46
N ARG A 29 0.87 -20.93 -7.27
CA ARG A 29 2.29 -20.67 -7.02
C ARG A 29 3.20 -21.55 -7.88
N GLU A 30 2.83 -22.82 -8.02
CA GLU A 30 3.56 -23.82 -8.80
C GLU A 30 3.60 -23.45 -10.29
N GLN A 31 2.54 -22.83 -10.80
CA GLN A 31 2.48 -22.36 -12.20
C GLN A 31 3.41 -21.16 -12.41
N LEU A 32 3.46 -20.23 -11.45
CA LEU A 32 4.38 -19.11 -11.50
C LEU A 32 5.84 -19.57 -11.44
N ASP A 33 6.16 -20.48 -10.51
CA ASP A 33 7.51 -21.02 -10.36
C ASP A 33 7.94 -21.77 -11.63
N ALA A 34 7.07 -22.60 -12.21
CA ALA A 34 7.33 -23.29 -13.46
C ALA A 34 7.56 -22.32 -14.63
N HIS A 35 6.80 -21.22 -14.70
CA HIS A 35 6.99 -20.21 -15.75
C HIS A 35 8.32 -19.47 -15.58
N LEU A 36 8.68 -19.05 -14.37
CA LEU A 36 9.95 -18.36 -14.10
C LEU A 36 11.16 -19.26 -14.37
N ALA A 37 11.04 -20.58 -14.19
CA ALA A 37 12.08 -21.53 -14.57
C ALA A 37 12.24 -21.68 -16.09
N ALA A 38 11.16 -21.49 -16.87
CA ALA A 38 11.15 -21.68 -18.32
C ALA A 38 11.35 -20.40 -19.14
N CYS A 39 11.07 -19.21 -18.56
CA CYS A 39 11.03 -17.94 -19.27
C CYS A 39 12.10 -16.96 -18.75
N GLY A 40 13.25 -16.91 -19.42
CA GLY A 40 14.36 -16.03 -19.04
C GLY A 40 13.96 -14.55 -18.92
N ALA A 41 13.19 -14.03 -19.88
CA ALA A 41 12.76 -12.62 -19.86
C ALA A 41 11.85 -12.24 -18.67
N CYS A 42 11.09 -13.20 -18.11
CA CYS A 42 10.30 -12.97 -16.90
C CYS A 42 11.13 -13.23 -15.64
N ALA A 43 12.06 -14.17 -15.67
CA ALA A 43 13.01 -14.43 -14.60
C ALA A 43 13.94 -13.23 -14.34
N ASP A 44 14.50 -12.66 -15.40
CA ASP A 44 15.39 -11.49 -15.33
C ASP A 44 14.63 -10.28 -14.76
N TRP A 45 13.44 -10.00 -15.30
CA TRP A 45 12.57 -8.94 -14.78
C TRP A 45 12.23 -9.13 -13.29
N PHE A 46 11.95 -10.37 -12.87
CA PHE A 46 11.62 -10.67 -11.47
C PHE A 46 12.83 -10.50 -10.55
N ALA A 47 14.03 -10.87 -11.01
CA ALA A 47 15.27 -10.66 -10.27
C ALA A 47 15.57 -9.16 -10.05
N ASP A 48 15.35 -8.34 -11.09
CA ASP A 48 15.48 -6.89 -11.01
C ASP A 48 14.48 -6.30 -10.01
N ALA A 49 13.20 -6.66 -10.15
CA ALA A 49 12.13 -6.20 -9.26
C ALA A 49 12.41 -6.57 -7.79
N ARG A 50 12.83 -7.81 -7.52
CA ARG A 50 13.16 -8.29 -6.17
C ARG A 50 14.32 -7.53 -5.52
N THR A 51 15.24 -7.01 -6.33
CA THR A 51 16.36 -6.19 -5.85
C THR A 51 15.91 -4.76 -5.49
N MET A 52 14.97 -4.20 -6.26
CA MET A 52 14.48 -2.84 -6.09
C MET A 52 13.40 -2.70 -5.00
N SER A 53 12.48 -3.67 -4.87
CA SER A 53 11.34 -3.57 -3.93
C SER A 53 11.74 -3.25 -2.48
N PRO A 54 12.81 -3.84 -1.89
CA PRO A 54 13.26 -3.49 -0.54
C PRO A 54 13.86 -2.08 -0.42
N GLN A 55 14.39 -1.50 -1.51
CA GLN A 55 14.93 -0.14 -1.52
C GLN A 55 13.77 0.86 -1.50
N LEU A 56 12.79 0.66 -2.38
CA LEU A 56 11.59 1.48 -2.45
C LEU A 56 10.79 1.44 -1.14
N ARG A 57 10.63 0.25 -0.54
CA ARG A 57 9.97 0.13 0.77
C ARG A 57 10.70 0.89 1.88
N ARG A 58 12.04 0.95 1.85
CA ARG A 58 12.83 1.65 2.87
C ARG A 58 12.73 3.17 2.76
N ASP A 59 12.72 3.71 1.55
CA ASP A 59 12.55 5.16 1.34
C ASP A 59 11.19 5.67 1.82
N HIS A 60 10.18 4.80 1.89
CA HIS A 60 8.86 5.10 2.45
C HIS A 60 8.75 4.97 3.98
N LEU A 61 9.82 4.65 4.73
CA LEU A 61 9.75 4.45 6.20
C LEU A 61 9.93 5.72 7.04
N ARG A 62 10.10 6.89 6.42
CA ARG A 62 9.82 8.18 7.08
C ARG A 62 8.71 8.90 6.35
N PRO A 63 7.49 8.34 6.31
CA PRO A 63 6.36 9.16 5.93
C PRO A 63 6.29 10.32 6.94
N PRO A 64 5.96 11.53 6.51
CA PRO A 64 5.69 12.60 7.46
C PRO A 64 4.55 12.13 8.39
N ASP A 65 4.45 12.69 9.59
CA ASP A 65 3.38 12.34 10.53
C ASP A 65 2.03 12.78 9.97
N LEU A 66 1.43 11.91 9.15
CA LEU A 66 0.13 12.11 8.51
C LEU A 66 -0.98 12.15 9.57
N THR A 67 -0.80 11.49 10.72
CA THR A 67 -1.75 11.54 11.82
C THR A 67 -1.84 12.95 12.37
N HIS A 68 -0.71 13.58 12.69
CA HIS A 68 -0.69 14.97 13.15
C HIS A 68 -1.25 15.94 12.10
N MET A 69 -0.87 15.78 10.83
CA MET A 69 -1.37 16.64 9.76
C MET A 69 -2.87 16.48 9.50
N LEU A 70 -3.42 15.28 9.56
CA LEU A 70 -4.85 15.04 9.36
C LEU A 70 -5.67 15.50 10.57
N ILE A 71 -5.20 15.32 11.80
CA ILE A 71 -5.86 15.83 13.00
C ILE A 71 -5.85 17.37 13.02
N GLY A 72 -4.81 18.02 12.48
CA GLY A 72 -4.77 19.47 12.36
C GLY A 72 -5.61 20.03 11.20
N ALA A 73 -5.70 19.28 10.09
CA ALA A 73 -6.43 19.70 8.88
C ALA A 73 -7.92 19.37 8.93
N THR A 74 -8.31 18.31 9.64
CA THR A 74 -9.69 18.07 10.00
C THR A 74 -9.90 18.76 11.34
N GLU A 75 -10.74 19.78 11.42
CA GLU A 75 -11.51 20.01 12.64
C GLU A 75 -12.31 18.72 12.84
N ALA A 76 -11.68 17.70 13.40
CA ALA A 76 -12.35 16.46 13.68
C ALA A 76 -13.46 16.87 14.64
N HIS A 77 -14.70 16.88 14.12
CA HIS A 77 -15.94 17.14 14.84
C HIS A 77 -16.19 16.00 15.85
N ILE A 78 -15.21 15.74 16.71
CA ILE A 78 -15.28 14.79 17.83
C ILE A 78 -16.18 15.41 18.92
N CYS A 79 -16.32 16.74 18.93
CA CYS A 79 -17.32 17.42 19.75
C CYS A 79 -18.69 17.43 19.05
N GLY A 80 -19.65 16.66 19.58
CA GLY A 80 -21.06 16.71 19.16
C GLY A 80 -21.73 18.08 19.36
N CYS A 81 -21.05 19.03 20.01
CA CYS A 81 -21.54 20.38 20.28
C CYS A 81 -21.85 21.21 19.02
N HIS A 82 -21.16 20.97 17.90
CA HIS A 82 -21.43 21.68 16.64
C HIS A 82 -22.71 21.21 15.92
N THR A 83 -23.22 20.03 16.28
CA THR A 83 -24.44 19.44 15.70
C THR A 83 -25.61 19.38 16.70
N GLY A 84 -25.43 19.94 17.90
CA GLY A 84 -26.44 19.95 18.98
C GLY A 84 -26.49 18.66 19.82
N GLY A 85 -25.51 17.76 19.67
CA GLY A 85 -25.34 16.55 20.48
C GLY A 85 -24.60 16.78 21.81
N ALA A 86 -24.48 15.72 22.62
CA ALA A 86 -23.78 15.76 23.91
C ALA A 86 -22.28 16.03 23.75
N CYS A 87 -21.71 16.78 24.70
CA CYS A 87 -20.31 17.17 24.75
C CYS A 87 -19.51 16.11 25.51
N GLU A 88 -18.60 15.39 24.83
CA GLU A 88 -17.76 14.34 25.46
C GLU A 88 -16.28 14.77 25.59
N CYS A 89 -15.97 16.04 25.30
CA CYS A 89 -14.61 16.58 25.39
C CYS A 89 -14.25 16.94 26.84
N THR A 90 -13.03 16.62 27.28
CA THR A 90 -12.51 17.01 28.60
C THR A 90 -11.86 18.40 28.61
N ASP A 91 -11.38 18.90 27.47
CA ASP A 91 -10.75 20.22 27.32
C ASP A 91 -11.06 20.81 25.93
N CYS A 92 -12.26 21.38 25.77
CA CYS A 92 -12.75 21.88 24.49
C CYS A 92 -12.28 23.33 24.22
N GLN A 93 -11.67 23.58 23.06
CA GLN A 93 -11.19 24.90 22.64
C GLN A 93 -11.94 25.49 21.43
N CYS A 94 -13.18 25.07 21.20
CA CYS A 94 -13.96 25.51 20.03
C CYS A 94 -14.54 26.93 20.24
N PRO A 95 -14.41 27.84 19.25
CA PRO A 95 -14.85 29.25 19.38
C PRO A 95 -16.38 29.44 19.40
N THR A 96 -17.16 28.46 18.95
CA THR A 96 -18.64 28.50 18.87
C THR A 96 -19.34 27.46 19.75
N CYS A 97 -18.63 26.96 20.77
CA CYS A 97 -19.15 25.92 21.66
C CYS A 97 -20.30 26.43 22.55
N THR A 98 -21.30 25.57 22.80
CA THR A 98 -22.41 25.79 23.76
C THR A 98 -22.32 24.89 25.00
N CYS A 99 -21.24 24.12 25.16
CA CYS A 99 -21.01 23.34 26.38
C CYS A 99 -20.90 24.30 27.58
N ARG A 100 -21.62 24.02 28.66
CA ARG A 100 -21.58 24.78 29.91
C ARG A 100 -20.52 24.22 30.86
#